data_AF-A0A6A4HNC0-F1
#
_entry.id   AF-A0A6A4HNC0-F1
#
_cell.length_a   1.000
_cell.length_b   1.000
_cell.length_c   1.000
_cell.angle_alpha   90.00
_cell.angle_beta   90.00
_cell.angle_gamma   90.00
#
_symmetry.space_group_name_H-M   'P 1'
#
loop_
_entity.id
_entity.type
_entity.pdbx_description
1 polymer ?
#
loop_
_entity_poly.entity_id
_entity_poly.type
_entity_poly.pdbx_seq_one_letter_code
_entity_poly.pdbx_strand_id
1 'polypeptide(L)'
;MSWWCFPFERLVGALQKINTNDHIGGVLEATIIKTMTRTGNIRRWLRRPDCPEAVRQLKVLFDKCFIPANAVNEDDTLRPMKGPHRAYVKWDGVNYSPSSTHAGNATIVYRPSPTGRPLGGQIQQIKNINSDSVQLHVRPFEPLSKMLYDPFLRYPHLLATTYSSQLQERVDVISLDDIVAHAARFDYSHNRTVLVNLSRD
;
A
#
# COMPACT_ATOMS: atom_id res chain seq x y z
N MET A 1 -8.15 3.68 0.99
CA MET A 1 -8.41 2.60 0.02
C MET A 1 -7.67 2.93 -1.28
N SER A 2 -6.62 2.19 -1.62
CA SER A 2 -5.93 2.36 -2.90
C SER A 2 -6.77 1.72 -4.02
N TRP A 3 -6.92 2.40 -5.16
CA TRP A 3 -7.72 1.99 -6.34
C TRP A 3 -7.20 0.71 -7.05
N TRP A 4 -6.27 -0.01 -6.43
CA TRP A 4 -5.63 -1.22 -6.97
C TRP A 4 -5.50 -2.35 -5.94
N CYS A 5 -6.22 -2.24 -4.82
CA CYS A 5 -6.13 -3.20 -3.73
C CYS A 5 -6.74 -4.56 -4.10
N PHE A 6 -7.74 -4.58 -4.98
CA PHE A 6 -8.46 -5.81 -5.29
C PHE A 6 -8.00 -6.49 -6.59
N PRO A 7 -8.02 -7.83 -6.66
CA PRO A 7 -7.64 -8.57 -7.87
C PRO A 7 -8.43 -8.18 -9.12
N PHE A 8 -9.72 -7.82 -8.96
CA PHE A 8 -10.54 -7.36 -10.07
C PHE A 8 -10.14 -5.95 -10.54
N GLU A 9 -9.71 -5.05 -9.66
CA GLU A 9 -9.20 -3.73 -10.04
C GLU A 9 -7.90 -3.88 -10.83
N ARG A 10 -6.98 -4.74 -10.39
CA ARG A 10 -5.74 -5.03 -11.14
C ARG A 10 -6.01 -5.61 -12.52
N LEU A 11 -7.06 -6.41 -12.65
CA LEU A 11 -7.53 -6.91 -13.95
C LEU A 11 -8.03 -5.76 -14.83
N VAL A 12 -8.87 -4.86 -14.30
CA VAL A 12 -9.35 -3.67 -15.03
C VAL A 12 -8.19 -2.83 -15.54
N GLY A 13 -7.15 -2.59 -14.73
CA GLY A 13 -5.98 -1.82 -15.15
C GLY A 13 -5.13 -2.51 -16.21
N ALA A 14 -5.07 -3.84 -16.21
CA ALA A 14 -4.41 -4.59 -17.27
C ALA A 14 -5.22 -4.51 -18.58
N LEU A 15 -6.56 -4.59 -18.50
CA LEU A 15 -7.44 -4.48 -19.66
C LEU A 15 -7.42 -3.09 -20.30
N GLN A 16 -7.35 -2.03 -19.49
CA GLN A 16 -7.24 -0.64 -19.96
C GLN A 16 -5.96 -0.34 -20.75
N LYS A 17 -4.93 -1.19 -20.64
CA LYS A 17 -3.65 -1.02 -21.35
C LYS A 17 -3.55 -1.82 -22.64
N ILE A 18 -4.56 -2.61 -22.97
CA ILE A 18 -4.63 -3.35 -24.23
C ILE A 18 -5.21 -2.39 -25.26
N ASN A 19 -4.50 -2.16 -26.38
CA ASN A 19 -5.07 -1.40 -27.48
C ASN A 19 -6.29 -2.15 -28.03
N THR A 20 -7.46 -1.54 -27.86
CA THR A 20 -8.74 -2.07 -28.33
C THR A 20 -9.19 -1.33 -29.58
N ASN A 21 -10.05 -1.95 -30.39
CA ASN A 21 -10.67 -1.34 -31.57
C ASN A 21 -12.01 -0.64 -31.24
N ASP A 22 -12.24 -0.33 -29.96
CA ASP A 22 -13.40 0.36 -29.38
C ASP A 22 -14.78 -0.17 -29.77
N HIS A 23 -14.84 -1.41 -30.28
CA HIS A 23 -16.08 -2.03 -30.71
C HIS A 23 -16.71 -2.85 -29.58
N ILE A 24 -17.73 -2.27 -28.93
CA ILE A 24 -18.44 -2.88 -27.80
C ILE A 24 -19.26 -4.09 -28.27
N GLY A 25 -19.10 -5.22 -27.56
CA GLY A 25 -19.82 -6.48 -27.85
C GLY A 25 -19.17 -7.30 -28.97
N GLY A 26 -17.88 -7.06 -29.24
CA GLY A 26 -17.12 -7.73 -30.27
C GLY A 26 -16.46 -9.04 -29.82
N VAL A 27 -15.60 -9.55 -30.70
CA VAL A 27 -14.79 -10.76 -30.46
C VAL A 27 -13.82 -10.55 -29.29
N LEU A 28 -13.40 -9.31 -29.04
CA LEU A 28 -12.39 -8.97 -28.03
C LEU A 28 -12.88 -9.29 -26.61
N GLU A 29 -14.04 -8.76 -26.19
CA GLU A 29 -14.56 -8.96 -24.84
C GLU A 29 -14.91 -10.43 -24.61
N ALA A 30 -15.49 -11.07 -25.63
CA ALA A 30 -15.76 -12.51 -25.60
C ALA A 30 -14.46 -13.33 -25.44
N THR A 31 -13.38 -12.93 -26.10
CA THR A 31 -12.07 -13.59 -26.00
C THR A 31 -11.43 -13.36 -24.64
N ILE A 32 -11.48 -12.14 -24.10
CA ILE A 32 -10.97 -11.80 -22.78
C ILE A 32 -11.67 -12.64 -21.71
N ILE A 33 -13.01 -12.65 -21.70
CA ILE A 33 -13.80 -13.40 -20.73
C ILE A 33 -13.50 -14.90 -20.84
N LYS A 34 -13.54 -15.46 -22.06
CA LYS A 34 -13.23 -16.88 -22.28
C LYS A 34 -11.83 -17.24 -21.80
N THR A 35 -10.83 -16.39 -22.05
CA THR A 35 -9.44 -16.62 -21.66
C THR A 35 -9.27 -16.53 -20.13
N MET A 36 -9.91 -15.56 -19.49
CA MET A 36 -9.88 -15.40 -18.03
C MET A 36 -10.55 -16.59 -17.33
N THR A 37 -11.72 -17.02 -17.80
CA THR A 37 -12.42 -18.20 -17.25
C THR A 37 -11.61 -19.48 -17.44
N ARG A 38 -11.01 -19.69 -18.62
CA ARG A 38 -10.13 -20.84 -18.88
C ARG A 38 -8.91 -20.84 -17.95
N THR A 39 -8.28 -19.68 -17.78
CA THR A 39 -7.13 -19.51 -16.88
C THR A 39 -7.52 -19.80 -15.42
N GLY A 40 -8.68 -19.29 -14.97
CA GLY A 40 -9.21 -19.58 -13.64
C GLY A 40 -9.46 -21.07 -13.41
N ASN A 41 -10.04 -21.76 -14.40
CA ASN A 41 -10.27 -23.20 -14.34
C ASN A 41 -8.96 -24.00 -14.31
N ILE A 42 -7.97 -23.64 -15.12
CA ILE A 42 -6.64 -24.28 -15.12
C ILE A 42 -5.95 -24.08 -13.76
N ARG A 43 -5.95 -22.85 -13.23
CA ARG A 43 -5.38 -22.56 -11.90
C ARG A 43 -6.07 -23.33 -10.79
N ARG A 44 -7.40 -23.48 -10.87
CA ARG A 44 -8.16 -24.32 -9.93
C ARG A 44 -7.74 -25.78 -10.04
N TRP A 45 -7.64 -26.32 -11.26
CA TRP A 45 -7.20 -27.70 -11.52
C TRP A 45 -5.80 -27.99 -11.00
N LEU A 46 -4.84 -27.09 -11.26
CA LEU A 46 -3.46 -27.21 -10.80
C LEU A 46 -3.29 -27.18 -9.27
N ARG A 47 -4.30 -26.68 -8.54
CA ARG A 47 -4.29 -26.62 -7.08
C ARG A 47 -5.00 -27.79 -6.41
N ARG A 48 -5.64 -28.68 -7.18
CA ARG A 48 -6.32 -29.83 -6.59
C ARG A 48 -5.32 -30.92 -6.23
N PRO A 49 -5.56 -31.68 -5.14
CA PRO A 49 -4.68 -32.78 -4.74
C PRO A 49 -4.67 -33.95 -5.74
N ASP A 50 -5.71 -34.07 -6.58
CA ASP A 50 -5.89 -35.09 -7.62
C ASP A 50 -5.40 -34.64 -9.01
N CYS A 51 -4.56 -33.59 -9.10
CA CYS A 51 -4.05 -33.11 -10.40
C CYS A 51 -3.15 -34.16 -11.09
N PRO A 52 -3.45 -34.56 -12.34
CA PRO A 52 -2.64 -35.49 -13.12
C PRO A 52 -1.21 -34.99 -13.28
N GLU A 53 -0.29 -35.94 -13.24
CA GLU A 53 1.15 -35.66 -13.26
C GLU A 53 1.58 -34.88 -14.52
N ALA A 54 1.03 -35.22 -15.69
CA ALA A 54 1.32 -34.52 -16.94
C ALA A 54 0.97 -33.01 -16.85
N VAL A 55 -0.12 -32.65 -16.18
CA VAL A 55 -0.55 -31.25 -16.01
C VAL A 55 0.35 -30.54 -14.99
N ARG A 56 0.82 -31.25 -13.98
CA ARG A 56 1.80 -30.73 -12.99
C ARG A 56 3.15 -30.43 -13.64
N GLN A 57 3.61 -31.27 -14.56
CA GLN A 57 4.84 -31.03 -15.33
C GLN A 57 4.74 -29.82 -16.25
N LEU A 58 3.59 -29.63 -16.90
CA LEU A 58 3.32 -28.43 -17.70
C LEU A 58 3.36 -27.15 -16.86
N LYS A 59 2.91 -27.20 -15.60
CA LYS A 59 3.04 -26.05 -14.68
C LYS A 59 4.49 -25.66 -14.46
N VAL A 60 5.39 -26.63 -14.26
CA VAL A 60 6.83 -26.36 -14.07
C VAL A 60 7.42 -25.67 -15.30
N LEU A 61 7.07 -26.14 -16.51
CA LEU A 61 7.49 -25.48 -17.75
C LEU A 61 6.90 -24.06 -17.87
N PHE A 62 5.63 -23.90 -17.53
CA PHE A 62 4.95 -22.61 -17.58
C PHE A 62 5.57 -21.60 -16.61
N ASP A 63 5.86 -21.99 -15.38
CA ASP A 63 6.51 -21.14 -14.38
C ASP A 63 7.93 -20.73 -14.81
N LYS A 64 8.66 -21.62 -15.52
CA LYS A 64 9.98 -21.32 -16.11
C LYS A 64 9.90 -20.35 -17.29
N CYS A 65 8.93 -20.54 -18.19
CA CYS A 65 8.76 -19.68 -19.37
C CYS A 65 8.14 -18.31 -19.03
N PHE A 66 7.36 -18.24 -17.95
CA PHE A 66 6.63 -17.05 -17.54
C PHE A 66 6.95 -16.71 -16.08
N ILE A 67 8.20 -16.35 -15.83
CA ILE A 67 8.67 -15.91 -14.53
C ILE A 67 7.83 -14.70 -14.09
N PRO A 68 7.06 -14.81 -12.98
CA PRO A 68 6.35 -13.66 -12.44
C PRO A 68 7.34 -12.54 -12.16
N ALA A 69 7.02 -11.29 -12.52
CA ALA A 69 7.87 -10.13 -12.21
C ALA A 69 8.18 -9.94 -10.70
N ASN A 70 7.49 -10.70 -9.83
CA ASN A 70 7.67 -10.72 -8.39
C ASN A 70 8.15 -12.09 -7.85
N ALA A 71 8.63 -13.00 -8.71
CA ALA A 71 9.21 -14.26 -8.25
C ALA A 71 10.48 -13.97 -7.45
N VAL A 72 10.57 -14.55 -6.26
CA VAL A 72 11.77 -14.45 -5.43
C VAL A 72 12.81 -15.36 -6.07
N ASN A 73 13.90 -14.79 -6.58
CA ASN A 73 15.06 -15.58 -6.99
C ASN A 73 15.67 -16.19 -5.72
N GLU A 74 15.66 -17.51 -5.62
CA GLU A 74 16.53 -18.25 -4.70
C GLU A 74 17.91 -18.36 -5.36
N ASP A 75 18.92 -17.84 -4.66
CA ASP A 75 20.35 -17.68 -4.96
C ASP A 75 20.79 -16.63 -6.00
N ASP A 76 21.41 -15.54 -5.51
CA ASP A 76 22.89 -15.42 -5.51
C ASP A 76 23.35 -14.23 -4.62
N THR A 77 24.53 -14.41 -4.04
CA THR A 77 25.24 -13.73 -2.96
C THR A 77 25.66 -12.27 -3.20
N LEU A 78 24.85 -11.47 -3.90
CA LEU A 78 25.04 -10.02 -3.99
C LEU A 78 23.82 -9.32 -3.39
N ARG A 79 23.90 -9.01 -2.08
CA ARG A 79 22.92 -8.11 -1.46
C ARG A 79 23.11 -6.74 -2.10
N PRO A 80 22.13 -6.21 -2.88
CA PRO A 80 22.23 -4.85 -3.38
C PRO A 80 22.44 -3.95 -2.16
N MET A 81 23.48 -3.12 -2.18
CA MET A 81 23.62 -2.04 -1.23
C MET A 81 22.39 -1.16 -1.40
N LYS A 82 21.38 -1.38 -0.55
CA LYS A 82 20.20 -0.53 -0.52
C LYS A 82 20.76 0.87 -0.27
N GLY A 83 20.48 1.81 -1.17
CA GLY A 83 20.91 3.19 -1.02
C GLY A 83 20.51 3.74 0.35
N PRO A 84 21.07 4.89 0.79
CA PRO A 84 20.80 5.44 2.12
C PRO A 84 19.31 5.67 2.40
N HIS A 85 18.50 5.79 1.35
CA HIS A 85 17.05 5.95 1.41
C HIS A 85 16.32 4.83 0.66
N ARG A 86 15.08 4.54 1.07
CA ARG A 86 14.18 3.63 0.36
C ARG A 86 12.85 4.32 0.05
N ALA A 87 12.27 3.98 -1.10
CA ALA A 87 10.96 4.51 -1.52
C ALA A 87 9.79 3.85 -0.78
N TYR A 88 9.94 2.60 -0.37
CA TYR A 88 8.88 1.83 0.27
C TYR A 88 9.42 0.98 1.43
N VAL A 89 8.59 0.78 2.45
CA VAL A 89 8.80 -0.24 3.48
C VAL A 89 7.49 -0.92 3.78
N LYS A 90 7.54 -2.25 3.93
CA LYS A 90 6.39 -3.03 4.36
C LYS A 90 6.49 -3.32 5.85
N TRP A 91 5.45 -3.00 6.60
CA TRP A 91 5.37 -3.25 8.04
C TRP A 91 3.93 -3.59 8.40
N ASP A 92 3.75 -4.66 9.18
CA ASP A 92 2.45 -5.18 9.60
C ASP A 92 1.42 -5.30 8.44
N GLY A 93 1.86 -5.87 7.32
CA GLY A 93 1.02 -6.04 6.12
C GLY A 93 0.75 -4.77 5.30
N VAL A 94 1.10 -3.59 5.81
CA VAL A 94 0.90 -2.28 5.15
C VAL A 94 2.18 -1.82 4.45
N ASN A 95 2.03 -1.17 3.29
CA ASN A 95 3.14 -0.54 2.58
C ASN A 95 3.17 0.96 2.89
N TYR A 96 4.25 1.43 3.48
CA TYR A 96 4.52 2.83 3.79
C TYR A 96 5.50 3.43 2.78
N SER A 97 5.38 4.72 2.51
CA SER A 97 6.30 5.45 1.62
C SER A 97 6.42 6.91 2.04
N PRO A 98 7.50 7.61 1.64
CA PRO A 98 7.55 9.07 1.68
C PRO A 98 6.38 9.73 0.95
N SER A 99 6.00 10.93 1.39
CA SER A 99 5.00 11.79 0.74
C SER A 99 5.35 12.11 -0.72
N SER A 100 6.64 12.29 -1.01
CA SER A 100 7.18 12.50 -2.35
C SER A 100 7.03 11.28 -3.27
N THR A 101 6.90 10.08 -2.70
CA THR A 101 6.75 8.83 -3.46
C THR A 101 5.28 8.50 -3.66
N HIS A 102 4.49 8.49 -2.57
CA HIS A 102 3.05 8.23 -2.65
C HIS A 102 2.33 8.84 -1.44
N ALA A 103 1.58 9.92 -1.67
CA ALA A 103 0.93 10.69 -0.61
C ALA A 103 -0.01 9.85 0.28
N GLY A 104 -0.75 8.88 -0.30
CA GLY A 104 -1.69 8.04 0.45
C GLY A 104 -1.05 7.02 1.38
N ASN A 105 0.23 6.68 1.17
CA ASN A 105 0.97 5.71 1.99
C ASN A 105 1.90 6.41 3.00
N ALA A 106 1.90 7.75 2.98
CA ALA A 106 2.78 8.56 3.81
C ALA A 106 2.12 9.01 5.12
N THR A 107 0.80 8.94 5.23
CA THR A 107 0.06 9.41 6.40
C THR A 107 -0.09 8.29 7.43
N ILE A 108 0.34 8.56 8.66
CA ILE A 108 0.34 7.59 9.76
C ILE A 108 -0.11 8.26 11.06
N VAL A 109 -0.55 7.43 12.01
CA VAL A 109 -0.63 7.77 13.43
C VAL A 109 0.53 7.06 14.12
N TYR A 110 1.33 7.79 14.88
CA TYR A 110 2.56 7.27 15.51
C TYR A 110 2.79 7.87 16.89
N ARG A 111 3.67 7.24 17.68
CA ARG A 111 4.13 7.79 18.97
C ARG A 111 5.54 8.37 18.81
N PRO A 112 5.76 9.67 19.02
CA PRO A 112 7.11 10.25 18.93
C PRO A 112 8.02 9.89 20.13
N SER A 113 7.43 9.40 21.21
CA SER A 113 8.12 8.91 22.41
C SER A 113 7.31 7.74 22.97
N PRO A 114 7.92 6.73 23.62
CA PRO A 114 7.22 5.59 24.20
C PRO A 114 6.09 5.98 25.17
N THR A 115 6.24 7.11 25.87
CA THR A 115 5.23 7.64 26.81
C THR A 115 4.34 8.73 26.20
N GLY A 116 4.59 9.10 24.95
CA GLY A 116 3.86 10.15 24.25
C GLY A 116 2.47 9.71 23.78
N ARG A 117 1.57 10.68 23.65
CA ARG A 117 0.28 10.43 22.99
C ARG A 117 0.51 10.18 21.50
N PRO A 118 -0.28 9.29 20.87
CA PRO A 118 -0.24 9.14 19.42
C PRO A 118 -0.63 10.43 18.71
N LEU A 119 0.06 10.74 17.61
CA LEU A 119 -0.16 11.93 16.80
C LEU A 119 -0.23 11.56 15.33
N GLY A 120 -0.99 12.33 14.57
CA GLY A 120 -0.99 12.27 13.12
C GLY A 120 0.30 12.85 12.53
N GLY A 121 0.90 12.16 11.58
CA GLY A 121 2.07 12.64 10.86
C GLY A 121 2.15 12.18 9.42
N GLN A 122 3.09 12.79 8.70
CA GLN A 122 3.41 12.44 7.33
C GLN A 122 4.89 12.06 7.21
N ILE A 123 5.13 10.87 6.69
CA ILE A 123 6.46 10.34 6.37
C ILE A 123 7.07 11.20 5.27
N GLN A 124 8.20 11.84 5.57
CA GLN A 124 8.97 12.62 4.62
C GLN A 124 10.08 11.80 3.98
N GLN A 125 10.73 10.91 4.75
CA GLN A 125 11.84 10.08 4.28
C GLN A 125 11.89 8.75 5.04
N ILE A 126 12.42 7.72 4.38
CA ILE A 126 12.73 6.43 4.98
C ILE A 126 14.22 6.17 4.79
N LYS A 127 14.96 6.05 5.89
CA LYS A 127 16.42 5.82 5.88
C LYS A 127 16.77 4.41 6.32
N ASN A 128 17.81 3.88 5.70
CA ASN A 128 18.44 2.64 6.12
C ASN A 128 19.49 2.95 7.18
N ILE A 129 19.37 2.34 8.36
CA ILE A 129 20.42 2.41 9.37
C ILE A 129 21.39 1.26 9.11
N ASN A 130 20.87 0.03 9.10
CA ASN A 130 21.61 -1.20 8.79
C ASN A 130 20.91 -1.97 7.66
N SER A 131 21.39 -3.18 7.32
CA SER A 131 20.83 -4.01 6.25
C SER A 131 19.32 -4.28 6.41
N ASP A 132 18.86 -4.38 7.66
CA ASP A 132 17.49 -4.80 7.99
C ASP A 132 16.70 -3.78 8.81
N SER A 133 17.33 -2.75 9.39
CA SER A 133 16.65 -1.72 10.18
C SER A 133 16.41 -0.44 9.39
N VAL A 134 15.25 0.18 9.63
CA VAL A 134 14.87 1.47 9.06
C VAL A 134 14.50 2.48 10.12
N GLN A 135 14.69 3.73 9.75
CA GLN A 135 14.14 4.88 10.45
C GLN A 135 13.24 5.67 9.52
N LEU A 136 12.13 6.15 10.08
CA LEU A 136 11.20 7.05 9.42
C LEU A 136 11.44 8.46 9.94
N HIS A 137 11.58 9.40 9.01
CA HIS A 137 11.54 10.82 9.31
C HIS A 137 10.12 11.32 9.05
N VAL A 138 9.43 11.70 10.11
CA VAL A 138 8.01 12.04 10.08
C VAL A 138 7.84 13.48 10.53
N ARG A 139 7.03 14.25 9.80
CA ARG A 139 6.58 15.57 10.25
C ARG A 139 5.17 15.44 10.82
N PRO A 140 4.92 15.82 12.08
CA PRO A 140 3.59 15.82 12.64
C PRO A 140 2.71 16.88 11.95
N PHE A 141 1.41 16.61 11.87
CA PHE A 141 0.45 17.65 11.53
C PHE A 141 0.33 18.65 12.69
N GLU A 142 0.06 19.91 12.35
CA GLU A 142 -0.25 20.91 13.36
C GLU A 142 -1.61 20.62 14.04
N PRO A 143 -1.71 20.82 15.36
CA PRO A 143 -2.99 20.71 16.05
C PRO A 143 -4.03 21.65 15.43
N LEU A 144 -5.30 21.24 15.44
CA LEU A 144 -6.38 22.12 15.06
C LEU A 144 -6.38 23.38 15.96
N SER A 145 -6.53 24.56 15.35
CA SER A 145 -6.67 25.82 16.09
C SER A 145 -7.82 25.72 17.10
N LYS A 146 -7.60 26.23 18.32
CA LYS A 146 -8.62 26.25 19.39
C LYS A 146 -9.90 27.02 19.01
N MET A 147 -9.83 27.88 18.00
CA MET A 147 -10.98 28.62 17.48
C MET A 147 -11.87 27.79 16.55
N LEU A 148 -11.38 26.64 16.08
CA LEU A 148 -12.07 25.77 15.14
C LEU A 148 -12.57 24.51 15.85
N TYR A 149 -13.82 24.17 15.58
CA TYR A 149 -14.43 22.94 16.09
C TYR A 149 -14.09 21.75 15.19
N ASP A 150 -13.72 20.62 15.81
CA ASP A 150 -13.56 19.34 15.13
C ASP A 150 -14.94 18.64 14.99
N PRO A 151 -15.51 18.56 13.78
CA PRO A 151 -16.83 17.98 13.57
C PRO A 151 -16.88 16.47 13.84
N PHE A 152 -15.74 15.77 13.81
CA PHE A 152 -15.66 14.33 13.97
C PHE A 152 -15.65 13.86 15.42
N LEU A 153 -15.50 14.78 16.39
CA LEU A 153 -15.62 14.46 17.82
C LEU A 153 -16.97 13.85 18.19
N ARG A 154 -18.03 14.15 17.43
CA ARG A 154 -19.38 13.57 17.62
C ARG A 154 -19.48 12.12 17.15
N TYR A 155 -18.49 11.62 16.42
CA TYR A 155 -18.48 10.30 15.79
C TYR A 155 -17.22 9.51 16.17
N PRO A 156 -17.04 9.15 17.45
CA PRO A 156 -15.84 8.47 17.93
C PRO A 156 -15.56 7.14 17.23
N HIS A 157 -16.61 6.46 16.74
CA HIS A 157 -16.51 5.22 15.99
C HIS A 157 -15.84 5.36 14.61
N LEU A 158 -15.73 6.58 14.07
CA LEU A 158 -15.00 6.82 12.82
C LEU A 158 -13.50 6.83 13.03
N LEU A 159 -13.02 6.87 14.28
CA LEU A 159 -11.60 6.96 14.62
C LEU A 159 -10.90 8.08 13.83
N ALA A 160 -11.62 9.19 13.67
CA ALA A 160 -11.24 10.33 12.86
C ALA A 160 -10.83 11.50 13.76
N THR A 161 -9.75 12.19 13.41
CA THR A 161 -9.28 13.36 14.16
C THR A 161 -8.88 14.46 13.19
N THR A 162 -9.32 15.67 13.46
CA THR A 162 -8.99 16.84 12.65
C THR A 162 -7.71 17.50 13.11
N TYR A 163 -6.87 17.86 12.13
CA TYR A 163 -5.65 18.63 12.26
C TYR A 163 -5.72 19.87 11.35
N SER A 164 -4.76 20.79 11.52
CA SER A 164 -4.43 21.76 10.48
C SER A 164 -3.80 21.02 9.29
N SER A 165 -4.03 21.50 8.06
CA SER A 165 -3.39 20.92 6.86
C SER A 165 -1.89 21.22 6.79
N GLN A 166 -1.38 22.06 7.69
CA GLN A 166 0.04 22.37 7.81
C GLN A 166 0.77 21.30 8.64
N LEU A 167 2.03 21.08 8.26
CA LEU A 167 2.95 20.19 8.97
C LEU A 167 3.88 21.03 9.84
N GLN A 168 4.10 20.59 11.07
CA GLN A 168 5.08 21.20 11.96
C GLN A 168 6.48 21.15 11.31
N GLU A 169 7.33 22.14 11.56
CA GLU A 169 8.72 22.15 11.06
C GLU A 169 9.59 21.06 11.69
N ARG A 170 9.26 20.69 12.92
CA ARG A 170 9.91 19.60 13.65
C ARG A 170 9.81 18.29 12.87
N VAL A 171 10.92 17.56 12.81
CA VAL A 171 11.00 16.20 12.26
C VAL A 171 11.22 15.24 13.40
N ASP A 172 10.30 14.30 13.57
CA ASP A 172 10.47 13.15 14.47
C ASP A 172 11.15 12.01 13.72
N VAL A 173 12.12 11.38 14.38
CA VAL A 173 12.80 10.18 13.87
C VAL A 173 12.30 9.00 14.67
N ILE A 174 11.58 8.09 14.00
CA ILE A 174 10.90 6.97 14.65
C ILE A 174 11.28 5.63 14.01
N SER A 175 11.08 4.55 14.76
CA SER A 175 11.15 3.18 14.27
C SER A 175 9.80 2.74 13.67
N LEU A 176 9.75 1.54 13.08
CA LEU A 176 8.49 0.98 12.60
C LEU A 176 7.54 0.58 13.75
N ASP A 177 8.10 0.18 14.89
CA ASP A 177 7.33 -0.21 16.08
C ASP A 177 6.59 0.96 16.73
N ASP A 178 7.03 2.19 16.45
CA ASP A 178 6.39 3.42 16.93
C ASP A 178 5.14 3.81 16.12
N ILE A 179 4.90 3.15 14.97
CA ILE A 179 3.70 3.34 14.18
C ILE A 179 2.53 2.67 14.89
N VAL A 180 1.52 3.47 15.23
CA VAL A 180 0.27 2.96 15.82
C VAL A 180 -0.67 2.48 14.72
N ALA A 181 -0.77 3.24 13.63
CA ALA A 181 -1.62 2.86 12.52
C ALA A 181 -1.30 3.61 11.21
N HIS A 182 -1.72 3.01 10.10
CA HIS A 182 -1.87 3.72 8.82
C HIS A 182 -3.12 4.59 8.86
N ALA A 183 -3.06 5.79 8.28
CA ALA A 183 -4.20 6.71 8.26
C ALA A 183 -4.53 7.19 6.84
N ALA A 184 -5.83 7.25 6.54
CA ALA A 184 -6.32 7.98 5.38
C ALA A 184 -6.35 9.47 5.69
N ARG A 185 -5.99 10.29 4.70
CA ARG A 185 -6.01 11.75 4.79
C ARG A 185 -7.08 12.31 3.87
N PHE A 186 -7.85 13.29 4.35
CA PHE A 186 -8.70 14.12 3.51
C PHE A 186 -8.59 15.60 3.92
N ASP A 187 -8.25 16.44 2.96
CA ASP A 187 -8.15 17.89 3.16
C ASP A 187 -9.49 18.55 2.84
N TYR A 188 -9.92 19.47 3.69
CA TYR A 188 -11.20 20.16 3.55
C TYR A 188 -11.11 21.61 4.02
N SER A 189 -12.23 22.32 3.93
CA SER A 189 -12.30 23.78 4.11
C SER A 189 -11.62 24.29 5.39
N HIS A 190 -11.08 25.51 5.29
CA HIS A 190 -10.40 26.24 6.38
C HIS A 190 -9.04 25.66 6.78
N ASN A 191 -8.28 25.14 5.81
CA ASN A 191 -6.94 24.61 6.04
C ASN A 191 -6.96 23.49 7.09
N ARG A 192 -7.98 22.61 7.00
CA ARG A 192 -8.18 21.49 7.90
C ARG A 192 -8.01 20.18 7.16
N THR A 193 -7.45 19.22 7.87
CA THR A 193 -7.24 17.87 7.37
C THR A 193 -7.78 16.90 8.39
N VAL A 194 -8.63 15.97 7.95
CA VAL A 194 -9.06 14.86 8.79
C VAL A 194 -8.18 13.65 8.50
N LEU A 195 -7.73 13.01 9.57
CA LEU A 195 -7.07 11.72 9.52
C LEU A 195 -8.01 10.66 10.05
N VAL A 196 -8.20 9.59 9.28
CA VAL A 196 -9.02 8.44 9.66
C VAL A 196 -8.10 7.25 9.86
N ASN A 197 -8.14 6.66 11.05
CA ASN A 197 -7.38 5.45 11.34
C ASN A 197 -7.86 4.27 10.47
N LEU A 198 -6.93 3.59 9.78
CA LEU A 198 -7.21 2.43 8.94
C LEU A 198 -6.77 1.09 9.55
N SER A 199 -6.17 1.09 10.75
CA SER A 199 -5.89 -0.17 11.45
C SER A 199 -7.20 -0.89 11.72
N ARG A 200 -7.24 -2.19 11.40
CA ARG A 200 -8.35 -3.05 11.80
C ARG A 200 -8.03 -3.53 13.21
N ASP A 201 -8.94 -3.26 14.15
CA ASP A 201 -8.96 -3.96 15.44
C ASP A 201 -9.21 -5.47 15.22
#